data_AF-A0A2A5QZG1-F1
#
_entry.id   AF-A0A2A5QZG1-F1
#
_cell.length_a   1.000
_cell.length_b   1.000
_cell.length_c   1.000
_cell.angle_alpha   90.00
_cell.angle_beta   90.00
_cell.angle_gamma   90.00
#
_symmetry.space_group_name_H-M   'P 1'
#
loop_
_entity.id
_entity.type
_entity.pdbx_description
1 polymer ?
#
loop_
_entity_poly.entity_id
_entity_poly.type
_entity_poly.pdbx_seq_one_letter_code
_entity_poly.pdbx_strand_id
1 'polypeptide(L)'
;MVTATAPDRGLNRPGSPGLRTAFFGVWFVDLVATILFFSVPYATEINPVTVFLHDVFGVAGVVLAALIYAGLVVVIGLLLPTPFDVGFVMSVVVMYALFASNNVVLLVAREPLLAPFVP
;
A
#
# COMPACT_ATOMS: atom_id res chain seq x y z
N MET A 1 21.94 26.14 -35.84
CA MET A 1 21.79 24.71 -35.52
C MET A 1 21.14 24.64 -34.15
N VAL A 2 19.82 24.43 -34.11
CA VAL A 2 19.07 24.32 -32.85
C VAL A 2 19.15 22.86 -32.43
N THR A 3 20.02 22.55 -31.46
CA THR A 3 20.06 21.23 -30.83
C THR A 3 18.81 21.09 -29.98
N ALA A 4 17.84 20.31 -30.46
CA ALA A 4 16.76 19.81 -29.64
C ALA A 4 17.37 18.94 -28.54
N THR A 5 17.41 19.44 -27.31
CA THR A 5 17.70 18.62 -26.14
C THR A 5 16.60 17.58 -26.04
N ALA A 6 16.99 16.29 -26.10
CA ALA A 6 16.08 15.20 -25.78
C ALA A 6 15.46 15.48 -24.40
N PRO A 7 14.14 15.30 -24.22
CA PRO A 7 13.56 15.43 -22.90
C PRO A 7 14.28 14.43 -22.00
N ASP A 8 14.95 14.95 -20.99
CA ASP A 8 15.56 14.18 -19.93
C ASP A 8 14.42 13.41 -19.25
N ARG A 9 14.13 12.20 -19.75
CA ARG A 9 13.28 11.23 -19.05
C ARG A 9 14.10 10.65 -17.91
N GLY A 10 14.67 11.52 -17.08
CA GLY A 10 15.11 11.17 -15.75
C GLY A 10 13.90 10.57 -15.08
N LEU A 11 14.05 9.34 -14.60
CA LEU A 11 13.03 8.64 -13.85
C LEU A 11 12.73 9.46 -12.58
N ASN A 12 11.81 10.42 -12.68
CA ASN A 12 11.48 11.32 -11.60
C ASN A 12 10.87 10.47 -10.49
N ARG A 13 11.53 10.46 -9.33
CA ARG A 13 11.04 9.70 -8.18
C ARG A 13 9.71 10.32 -7.73
N PRO A 14 8.65 9.52 -7.53
CA PRO A 14 7.34 10.07 -7.21
C PRO A 14 7.39 10.78 -5.87
N GLY A 15 6.92 12.02 -5.83
CA GLY A 15 6.76 12.77 -4.59
C GLY A 15 8.06 13.12 -3.82
N SER A 16 7.88 13.81 -2.69
CA SER A 16 8.99 14.20 -1.81
C SER A 16 9.54 12.99 -1.04
N PRO A 17 10.79 13.06 -0.53
CA PRO A 17 11.35 12.02 0.33
C PRO A 17 10.46 11.69 1.54
N GLY A 18 9.87 12.70 2.18
CA GLY A 18 8.97 12.50 3.32
C GLY A 18 7.70 11.73 2.94
N LEU A 19 7.14 12.01 1.77
CA LEU A 19 5.94 11.31 1.29
C LEU A 19 6.23 9.82 1.00
N ARG A 20 7.42 9.52 0.46
CA ARG A 20 7.85 8.13 0.25
C ARG A 20 8.05 7.40 1.58
N THR A 21 8.66 8.05 2.57
CA THR A 21 8.79 7.47 3.92
C THR A 21 7.42 7.20 4.54
N ALA A 22 6.47 8.13 4.40
CA ALA A 22 5.10 7.94 4.89
C ALA A 22 4.42 6.75 4.20
N PHE A 23 4.56 6.63 2.86
CA PHE A 23 4.08 5.48 2.11
C PHE A 23 4.64 4.17 2.65
N PHE A 24 5.96 4.03 2.74
CA PHE A 24 6.57 2.79 3.24
C PHE A 24 6.23 2.50 4.69
N GLY A 25 6.09 3.53 5.53
CA GLY A 25 5.71 3.37 6.93
C GLY A 25 4.29 2.81 7.07
N VAL A 26 3.32 3.41 6.39
CA VAL A 26 1.94 2.93 6.37
C VAL A 26 1.86 1.52 5.77
N TRP A 27 2.58 1.29 4.68
CA TRP A 27 2.64 -0.01 4.02
C TRP A 27 3.17 -1.11 4.93
N PHE A 28 4.21 -0.79 5.72
CA PHE A 28 4.78 -1.72 6.68
C PHE A 28 3.78 -2.09 7.78
N VAL A 29 3.06 -1.10 8.33
CA VAL A 29 2.02 -1.34 9.33
C VAL A 29 0.93 -2.25 8.77
N ASP A 30 0.47 -1.99 7.55
CA ASP A 30 -0.55 -2.80 6.88
C ASP A 30 -0.10 -4.24 6.65
N LEU A 31 1.14 -4.44 6.20
CA LEU A 31 1.73 -5.76 6.04
C LEU A 31 1.77 -6.53 7.36
N VAL A 32 2.24 -5.90 8.44
CA VAL A 32 2.30 -6.54 9.77
C VAL A 32 0.90 -6.91 10.23
N ALA A 33 -0.08 -6.01 10.12
CA ALA A 33 -1.46 -6.29 10.49
C ALA A 33 -2.05 -7.46 9.67
N THR A 34 -1.80 -7.47 8.35
CA THR A 34 -2.24 -8.53 7.45
C THR A 34 -1.64 -9.89 7.81
N ILE A 35 -0.34 -9.95 8.13
CA ILE A 35 0.29 -11.18 8.62
C ILE A 35 -0.39 -11.67 9.90
N LEU A 36 -0.69 -10.76 10.83
CA LEU A 36 -1.34 -11.11 12.09
C LEU A 36 -2.78 -11.58 11.90
N PHE A 37 -3.48 -11.14 10.85
CA PHE A 37 -4.82 -11.64 10.52
C PHE A 37 -4.86 -13.13 10.21
N PHE A 38 -3.82 -13.69 9.60
CA PHE A 38 -3.74 -15.14 9.37
C PHE A 38 -3.61 -15.96 10.67
N SER A 39 -3.32 -15.32 11.80
CA SER A 39 -3.21 -15.96 13.11
C SER A 39 -4.48 -15.85 13.96
N VAL A 40 -5.51 -15.11 13.53
CA VAL A 40 -6.74 -14.89 14.30
C VAL A 40 -7.98 -15.46 13.61
N PRO A 41 -8.85 -16.20 14.34
CA PRO A 41 -9.94 -16.96 13.74
C PRO A 41 -11.13 -16.10 13.25
N TYR A 42 -11.17 -14.81 13.60
CA TYR A 42 -12.28 -13.92 13.26
C TYR A 42 -11.99 -13.03 12.02
N ALA A 43 -10.78 -13.07 11.47
CA ALA A 43 -10.44 -12.34 10.26
C ALA A 43 -10.72 -13.20 9.02
N THR A 44 -11.95 -13.14 8.50
CA THR A 44 -12.38 -13.96 7.36
C THR A 44 -12.27 -13.24 6.01
N GLU A 45 -12.18 -11.91 6.02
CA GLU A 45 -12.21 -11.08 4.81
C GLU A 45 -10.81 -10.57 4.43
N ILE A 46 -9.88 -11.50 4.22
CA ILE A 46 -8.54 -11.17 3.70
C ILE A 46 -8.59 -11.18 2.17
N ASN A 47 -7.83 -10.29 1.53
CA ASN A 47 -7.73 -10.20 0.07
C ASN A 47 -7.46 -11.59 -0.57
N PRO A 48 -8.27 -12.03 -1.57
CA PRO A 48 -8.17 -13.39 -2.12
C PRO A 48 -6.81 -13.75 -2.73
N VAL A 49 -6.11 -12.78 -3.33
CA VAL A 49 -4.77 -13.02 -3.89
C VAL A 49 -3.75 -13.19 -2.78
N THR A 50 -3.87 -12.41 -1.69
CA THR A 50 -3.03 -12.58 -0.50
C THR A 50 -3.26 -13.95 0.15
N VAL A 51 -4.52 -14.38 0.27
CA VAL A 51 -4.88 -15.71 0.77
C VAL A 51 -4.30 -16.80 -0.13
N PHE A 52 -4.52 -16.70 -1.45
CA PHE A 52 -3.97 -17.66 -2.40
C PHE A 52 -2.45 -17.78 -2.29
N LEU A 53 -1.74 -16.65 -2.26
CA LEU A 53 -0.28 -16.68 -2.13
C LEU A 53 0.17 -17.21 -0.77
N HIS A 54 -0.57 -16.93 0.30
CA HIS A 54 -0.34 -17.53 1.61
C HIS A 54 -0.54 -19.05 1.59
N ASP A 55 -1.57 -19.54 0.93
CA ASP A 55 -1.84 -20.99 0.88
C ASP A 55 -0.74 -21.74 0.12
N VAL A 56 -0.14 -21.10 -0.90
CA VAL A 56 0.95 -21.69 -1.69
C VAL A 56 2.32 -21.55 -1.01
N PHE A 57 2.60 -20.42 -0.37
CA PHE A 57 3.96 -20.06 0.10
C PHE A 57 4.05 -19.70 1.60
N GLY A 58 2.96 -19.83 2.36
CA GLY A 58 2.86 -19.38 3.75
C GLY A 58 3.02 -17.87 3.91
N VAL A 59 3.59 -17.44 5.05
CA VAL A 59 3.84 -16.01 5.34
C VAL A 59 4.69 -15.33 4.25
N ALA A 60 5.61 -16.07 3.60
CA ALA A 60 6.39 -15.51 2.50
C ALA A 60 5.50 -15.09 1.30
N GLY A 61 4.38 -15.79 1.08
CA GLY A 61 3.37 -15.42 0.09
C GLY A 61 2.66 -14.11 0.41
N VAL A 62 2.41 -13.83 1.69
CA VAL A 62 1.85 -12.54 2.14
C VAL A 62 2.80 -11.40 1.85
N VAL A 63 4.09 -11.59 2.16
CA VAL A 63 5.15 -10.61 1.84
C VAL A 63 5.23 -10.39 0.33
N LEU A 64 5.18 -11.46 -0.46
CA LEU A 64 5.18 -11.37 -1.92
C LEU A 64 3.97 -10.58 -2.44
N ALA A 65 2.77 -10.85 -1.94
CA ALA A 65 1.56 -10.09 -2.28
C ALA A 65 1.73 -8.60 -2.00
N ALA A 66 2.22 -8.27 -0.80
CA ALA A 66 2.46 -6.89 -0.39
C ALA A 66 3.51 -6.19 -1.27
N LEU A 67 4.57 -6.89 -1.70
CA LEU A 67 5.56 -6.34 -2.62
C LEU A 67 4.99 -6.10 -4.02
N ILE A 68 4.14 -7.01 -4.52
CA ILE A 68 3.46 -6.85 -5.82
C ILE A 68 2.59 -5.59 -5.78
N TYR A 69 1.76 -5.45 -4.75
CA TYR A 69 0.89 -4.29 -4.59
C TYR A 69 1.66 -2.98 -4.41
N ALA A 70 2.74 -2.97 -3.60
CA ALA A 70 3.60 -1.81 -3.44
C ALA A 70 4.26 -1.43 -4.76
N GLY A 71 4.75 -2.43 -5.48
CA GLY A 71 5.38 -2.28 -6.78
C GLY A 71 4.44 -1.64 -7.80
N LEU A 72 3.18 -2.07 -7.85
CA LEU A 72 2.16 -1.48 -8.73
C LEU A 72 1.95 0.00 -8.43
N VAL A 73 1.79 0.38 -7.15
CA VAL A 73 1.66 1.77 -6.75
C VAL A 73 2.88 2.58 -7.18
N VAL A 74 4.09 2.08 -6.90
CA VAL A 74 5.33 2.77 -7.25
C VAL A 74 5.45 2.93 -8.77
N VAL A 75 5.16 1.89 -9.55
CA VAL A 75 5.20 1.93 -11.02
C VAL A 75 4.20 2.95 -11.54
N ILE A 76 2.96 2.98 -11.04
CA ILE A 76 1.97 4.00 -11.44
C ILE A 76 2.48 5.40 -11.13
N GLY A 77 3.03 5.62 -9.93
CA GLY A 77 3.61 6.90 -9.54
C GLY A 77 4.76 7.34 -10.46
N LEU A 78 5.58 6.40 -10.95
CA LEU A 78 6.67 6.68 -11.89
C LEU A 78 6.18 7.02 -13.31
N LEU A 79 5.00 6.53 -13.68
CA LEU A 79 4.40 6.77 -14.99
C LEU A 79 3.61 8.10 -15.05
N LEU A 80 3.26 8.68 -13.90
CA LEU A 80 2.48 9.90 -13.85
C LEU A 80 3.35 11.15 -14.03
N PRO A 81 2.89 12.15 -14.81
CA PRO A 81 3.58 13.43 -14.93
C PRO A 81 3.35 14.30 -13.69
N THR A 82 4.34 15.13 -13.34
CA THR A 82 4.18 16.15 -12.30
C THR A 82 3.13 17.19 -12.70
N PRO A 83 2.24 17.64 -11.79
CA PRO A 83 2.15 17.32 -10.36
C PRO A 83 1.24 16.13 -9.99
N PHE A 84 0.74 15.37 -10.98
CA PHE A 84 -0.18 14.27 -10.73
C PHE A 84 0.47 13.10 -9.99
N ASP A 85 1.78 12.91 -10.11
CA ASP A 85 2.56 11.95 -9.32
C ASP A 85 2.44 12.21 -7.82
N VAL A 86 2.58 13.48 -7.39
CA VAL A 86 2.46 13.90 -5.98
C VAL A 86 1.05 13.68 -5.48
N GLY A 87 0.04 14.10 -6.26
CA GLY A 87 -1.36 13.95 -5.91
C GLY A 87 -1.75 12.47 -5.74
N PHE A 88 -1.33 11.62 -6.67
CA PHE A 88 -1.55 10.18 -6.61
C PHE A 88 -0.94 9.56 -5.36
N VAL A 89 0.35 9.80 -5.08
CA VAL A 89 1.00 9.21 -3.91
C VAL A 89 0.37 9.71 -2.61
N MET A 90 0.01 11.00 -2.53
CA MET A 90 -0.73 11.53 -1.36
C MET A 90 -2.06 10.81 -1.15
N SER A 91 -2.86 10.64 -2.20
CA SER A 91 -4.14 9.92 -2.12
C SER A 91 -3.94 8.48 -1.68
N VAL A 92 -2.95 7.78 -2.23
CA VAL A 92 -2.62 6.40 -1.83
C VAL A 92 -2.20 6.36 -0.36
N VAL A 93 -1.32 7.25 0.09
CA VAL A 93 -0.89 7.29 1.49
C VAL A 93 -2.05 7.49 2.45
N VAL A 94 -2.95 8.44 2.15
CA VAL A 94 -4.13 8.70 2.99
C VAL A 94 -5.05 7.48 3.01
N MET A 95 -5.34 6.90 1.84
CA MET A 95 -6.21 5.73 1.72
C MET A 95 -5.64 4.53 2.48
N TYR A 96 -4.35 4.23 2.28
CA TYR A 96 -3.69 3.14 3.00
C TYR A 96 -3.55 3.42 4.49
N ALA A 97 -3.40 4.68 4.91
CA ALA A 97 -3.37 4.99 6.33
C ALA A 97 -4.71 4.65 7.00
N LEU A 98 -5.83 4.94 6.33
CA LEU A 98 -7.16 4.55 6.81
C LEU A 98 -7.32 3.04 6.85
N PHE A 99 -6.91 2.32 5.80
CA PHE A 99 -7.00 0.86 5.75
C PHE A 99 -6.10 0.17 6.78
N ALA A 100 -4.84 0.60 6.89
CA ALA A 100 -3.91 0.09 7.90
C ALA A 100 -4.44 0.37 9.31
N SER A 101 -5.00 1.56 9.56
CA SER A 101 -5.63 1.88 10.84
C SER A 101 -6.83 0.99 11.13
N ASN A 102 -7.68 0.75 10.14
CA ASN A 102 -8.79 -0.20 10.25
C ASN A 102 -8.29 -1.61 10.59
N ASN A 103 -7.23 -2.07 9.93
CA ASN A 103 -6.67 -3.38 10.16
C ASN A 103 -6.10 -3.51 11.58
N VAL A 104 -5.40 -2.49 12.07
CA VAL A 104 -4.88 -2.45 13.44
C VAL A 104 -6.02 -2.45 14.46
N VAL A 105 -7.06 -1.64 14.27
CA VAL A 105 -8.21 -1.59 15.18
C VAL A 105 -8.97 -2.90 15.18
N LEU A 106 -9.21 -3.49 14.02
CA LEU A 106 -9.86 -4.80 13.92
C LEU A 106 -9.05 -5.88 14.63
N LEU A 107 -7.72 -5.85 14.55
CA LEU A 107 -6.86 -6.81 15.23
C LEU A 107 -6.88 -6.66 16.76
N VAL A 108 -6.93 -5.43 17.27
CA VAL A 108 -6.83 -5.14 18.71
C VAL A 108 -8.20 -5.17 19.39
N ALA A 109 -9.20 -4.53 18.78
CA ALA A 109 -10.53 -4.33 19.33
C ALA A 109 -11.55 -5.36 18.84
N ARG A 110 -11.22 -6.18 17.82
CA ARG A 110 -12.14 -7.13 17.16
C ARG A 110 -13.35 -6.47 16.49
N GLU A 111 -13.32 -5.15 16.34
CA GLU A 111 -14.32 -4.35 15.66
C GLU A 111 -13.64 -3.50 14.59
N PRO A 112 -14.24 -3.32 13.41
CA PRO A 112 -13.68 -2.44 12.40
C PRO A 112 -13.71 -0.98 12.87
N LEU A 113 -12.80 -0.14 12.36
CA LEU A 113 -12.67 1.27 12.75
C LEU A 113 -13.96 2.06 12.53
N LEU A 114 -14.75 1.67 11.53
CA LEU A 114 -16.00 2.34 11.16
C LEU A 114 -17.25 1.68 11.77
N ALA A 115 -17.12 0.67 12.63
CA ALA A 115 -18.26 0.05 13.32
C ALA A 115 -19.19 1.06 14.02
N PRO A 116 -18.70 2.16 14.62
CA PRO A 116 -19.59 3.16 15.23
C PRO A 116 -20.44 3.96 14.23
N PHE A 117 -20.12 3.92 12.93
CA PHE A 117 -20.73 4.75 11.90
C PHE A 117 -21.47 3.96 10.81
N VAL A 118 -21.17 2.68 10.66
CA VAL A 118 -21.77 1.78 9.67
C VAL A 118 -22.31 0.56 10.42
N PRO A 119 -23.64 0.39 10.51
CA PRO A 119 -24.27 -0.71 11.24
C PRO A 119 -24.10 -2.07 10.56
#